data_AF-A0A1E7G830-F1
#
_entry.id   AF-A0A1E7G830-F1
#
_cell.length_a   1.000
_cell.length_b   1.000
_cell.length_c   1.000
_cell.angle_alpha   90.00
_cell.angle_beta   90.00
_cell.angle_gamma   90.00
#
_symmetry.space_group_name_H-M   'P 1'
#
loop_
_entity.id
_entity.type
_entity.pdbx_description
1 polymer ?
#
loop_
_entity_poly.entity_id
_entity_poly.type
_entity_poly.pdbx_seq_one_letter_code
_entity_poly.pdbx_strand_id
1 'polypeptide(L)'
;MKRKARLIEDKGSDRQDNSGLWSQEFHDLNSSAPYFCYASVPNVPYFDFRIYRESRIKSLIKAQSKDMYRLLEKVNFDGKYYRVKCVDSGEWEYCWDLAVKIQFFGKIQGMVLYPKRLVSQKEKRVVYRSVILVNPYQLWDETLVNRFWNLQERVEFLIASILFHECIHVMISLGDTLPSGFRNTDIFLEFRKMLKASSSKNVCTEFRDVQFYLRNLVFFGASGSESEGKLLERVQEIYEFLINEKYSNQKTGKVFNFSSNNEKIARKYAWMAAVKAGGNVRVSKSVWQVEVRRLSIALRRLYNGIDMQKDDD
;
A
#
# COMPACT_ATOMS: atom_id res chain seq x y z
N MET A 1 66.95 -13.06 22.69
CA MET A 1 65.61 -12.46 22.87
C MET A 1 64.56 -13.57 23.00
N LYS A 2 63.80 -13.54 24.11
CA LYS A 2 62.46 -14.08 24.44
C LYS A 2 62.06 -15.55 24.19
N ARG A 3 61.32 -16.06 25.19
CA ARG A 3 60.91 -17.43 25.56
C ARG A 3 59.59 -17.89 24.91
N LYS A 4 59.38 -19.22 24.89
CA LYS A 4 58.10 -19.97 24.75
C LYS A 4 57.04 -19.56 25.79
N ALA A 5 55.75 -19.62 25.45
CA ALA A 5 54.68 -20.41 26.13
C ALA A 5 53.25 -20.09 25.62
N ARG A 6 52.33 -20.99 26.01
CA ARG A 6 50.91 -21.28 25.64
C ARG A 6 49.81 -20.22 25.94
N LEU A 7 48.69 -20.39 25.21
CA LEU A 7 47.25 -20.31 25.57
C LEU A 7 46.82 -19.58 26.86
N ILE A 8 45.94 -18.57 26.74
CA ILE A 8 44.84 -18.20 27.67
C ILE A 8 43.68 -17.56 26.85
N GLU A 9 42.44 -17.96 27.16
CA GLU A 9 41.16 -17.45 26.65
C GLU A 9 40.80 -16.04 27.18
N ASP A 10 39.85 -15.38 26.50
CA ASP A 10 38.66 -14.72 27.08
C ASP A 10 38.38 -13.26 26.62
N LYS A 11 37.08 -13.03 26.39
CA LYS A 11 36.29 -11.78 26.25
C LYS A 11 36.34 -10.95 24.96
N GLY A 12 35.31 -11.22 24.14
CA GLY A 12 34.27 -10.24 23.77
C GLY A 12 34.68 -8.86 23.27
N SER A 13 34.41 -8.59 21.99
CA SER A 13 33.93 -7.28 21.58
C SER A 13 32.98 -7.42 20.39
N ASP A 14 31.71 -7.06 20.64
CA ASP A 14 30.76 -6.64 19.63
C ASP A 14 31.44 -5.74 18.60
N ARG A 15 31.46 -6.18 17.33
CA ARG A 15 31.64 -5.28 16.20
C ARG A 15 30.27 -4.90 15.67
N GLN A 16 29.68 -3.89 16.31
CA GLN A 16 28.98 -2.85 15.57
C GLN A 16 29.93 -2.31 14.49
N ASP A 17 29.48 -2.32 13.24
CA ASP A 17 29.57 -1.19 12.32
C ASP A 17 29.49 -1.68 10.88
N ASN A 18 28.31 -1.50 10.29
CA ASN A 18 28.12 -1.11 8.89
C ASN A 18 26.68 -0.62 8.72
N SER A 19 26.30 0.40 9.51
CA SER A 19 25.06 1.16 9.36
C SER A 19 25.20 2.36 8.40
N GLY A 20 26.41 2.63 7.90
CA GLY A 20 26.73 3.83 7.12
C GLY A 20 26.39 3.79 5.63
N LEU A 21 26.11 2.63 5.03
CA LEU A 21 25.90 2.54 3.58
C LEU A 21 24.45 2.74 3.11
N TRP A 22 23.47 2.73 4.02
CA TRP A 22 22.04 2.69 3.68
C TRP A 22 21.27 3.97 4.03
N SER A 23 21.90 4.91 4.75
CA SER A 23 21.34 6.25 4.99
C SER A 23 21.36 7.13 3.74
N GLN A 24 22.20 6.80 2.75
CA GLN A 24 22.40 7.60 1.54
C GLN A 24 21.33 7.35 0.45
N GLU A 25 20.65 6.20 0.46
CA GLU A 25 19.55 5.89 -0.48
C GLU A 25 18.26 6.71 -0.25
N PHE A 26 18.19 7.53 0.81
CA PHE A 26 17.13 8.54 0.96
C PHE A 26 17.28 9.69 -0.05
N HIS A 27 18.49 9.94 -0.58
CA HIS A 27 18.78 11.06 -1.45
C HIS A 27 18.74 10.73 -2.96
N ASP A 28 18.83 9.46 -3.35
CA ASP A 28 18.99 9.07 -4.76
C ASP A 28 17.67 8.74 -5.49
N LEU A 29 16.55 9.28 -5.02
CA LEU A 29 15.31 9.33 -5.78
C LEU A 29 15.16 10.71 -6.45
N ASN A 30 15.71 10.81 -7.67
CA ASN A 30 15.38 11.81 -8.68
C ASN A 30 15.35 13.28 -8.22
N SER A 31 16.53 13.91 -8.20
CA SER A 31 16.67 15.37 -8.28
C SER A 31 16.09 15.98 -9.58
N SER A 32 15.69 15.14 -10.55
CA SER A 32 15.22 15.51 -11.88
C SER A 32 13.76 15.09 -12.20
N ALA A 33 13.02 14.52 -11.25
CA ALA A 33 11.57 14.46 -11.39
C ALA A 33 11.01 15.89 -11.16
N PRO A 34 10.02 16.37 -11.94
CA PRO A 34 9.45 17.69 -11.75
C PRO A 34 8.55 17.67 -10.51
N TYR A 35 9.18 17.54 -9.34
CA TYR A 35 8.59 17.96 -8.09
C TYR A 35 8.46 19.47 -8.21
N PHE A 36 7.23 19.95 -8.26
CA PHE A 36 6.89 21.36 -8.27
C PHE A 36 7.74 22.08 -7.21
N CYS A 37 8.76 22.79 -7.68
CA CYS A 37 9.56 23.70 -6.89
C CYS A 37 8.68 24.92 -6.61
N TYR A 38 7.73 24.78 -5.69
CA TYR A 38 7.14 25.95 -5.08
C TYR A 38 8.20 26.49 -4.12
N ALA A 39 8.78 27.62 -4.52
CA ALA A 39 9.47 28.52 -3.60
C ALA A 39 8.67 28.60 -2.30
N SER A 40 9.37 28.58 -1.17
CA SER A 40 8.79 28.83 0.14
C SER A 40 7.93 30.08 0.06
N VAL A 41 6.60 29.91 -0.03
CA VAL A 41 5.67 31.03 0.06
C VAL A 41 5.74 31.46 1.52
N PRO A 42 6.32 32.64 1.83
CA PRO A 42 6.32 33.12 3.20
C PRO A 42 4.85 33.43 3.55
N ASN A 43 4.39 32.98 4.73
CA ASN A 43 3.10 33.31 5.34
C ASN A 43 1.89 32.38 5.10
N VAL A 44 2.09 31.07 4.88
CA VAL A 44 1.03 30.10 5.22
C VAL A 44 1.32 29.57 6.62
N PRO A 45 0.40 29.69 7.61
CA PRO A 45 0.62 29.13 8.94
C PRO A 45 0.92 27.63 8.83
N TYR A 46 2.16 27.27 9.15
CA TYR A 46 2.62 25.89 9.16
C TYR A 46 2.06 25.23 10.42
N PHE A 47 0.92 24.57 10.29
CA PHE A 47 0.41 23.70 11.35
C PHE A 47 1.37 22.51 11.48
N ASP A 48 2.06 22.40 12.62
CA ASP A 48 2.84 21.20 12.93
C ASP A 48 1.88 20.05 13.22
N PHE A 49 1.57 19.27 12.19
CA PHE A 49 0.71 18.10 12.33
C PHE A 49 1.44 16.89 12.96
N ARG A 50 2.70 17.03 13.40
CA ARG A 50 3.45 15.99 14.15
C ARG A 50 3.04 15.87 15.61
N ILE A 51 1.83 16.29 15.95
CA ILE A 51 1.25 16.14 17.29
C ILE A 51 0.81 14.71 17.61
N TYR A 52 0.91 13.76 16.68
CA TYR A 52 0.40 12.40 16.88
C TYR A 52 1.24 11.57 17.85
N ARG A 53 0.60 10.66 18.58
CA ARG A 53 1.26 9.63 19.39
C ARG A 53 1.22 8.29 18.66
N GLU A 54 2.39 7.76 18.35
CA GLU A 54 2.54 6.45 17.68
C GLU A 54 1.83 5.32 18.45
N SER A 55 1.97 5.30 19.78
CA SER A 55 1.31 4.30 20.64
C SER A 55 -0.22 4.33 20.51
N ARG A 56 -0.81 5.51 20.33
CA ARG A 56 -2.25 5.68 20.16
C ARG A 56 -2.71 5.17 18.80
N ILE A 57 -1.98 5.47 17.73
CA ILE A 57 -2.24 4.94 16.39
C ILE A 57 -2.18 3.40 16.39
N LYS A 58 -1.10 2.83 16.94
CA LYS A 58 -0.96 1.37 17.06
C LYS A 58 -2.08 0.74 17.88
N SER A 59 -2.54 1.41 18.94
CA SER A 59 -3.68 0.94 19.76
C SER A 59 -5.00 0.96 18.99
N LEU A 60 -5.24 1.99 18.16
CA LEU A 60 -6.41 2.05 17.28
C LEU A 60 -6.42 0.86 16.31
N ILE A 61 -5.26 0.50 15.74
CA ILE A 61 -5.14 -0.67 14.85
C ILE A 61 -5.31 -1.98 15.64
N LYS A 62 -4.70 -2.09 16.82
CA LYS A 62 -4.81 -3.27 17.70
C LYS A 62 -6.26 -3.61 18.06
N ALA A 63 -7.08 -2.58 18.29
CA ALA A 63 -8.50 -2.76 18.58
C ALA A 63 -9.27 -3.44 17.44
N GLN A 64 -8.72 -3.40 16.21
CA GLN A 64 -9.41 -3.83 14.99
C GLN A 64 -8.80 -5.10 14.39
N SER A 65 -7.48 -5.27 14.47
CA SER A 65 -6.79 -6.47 13.99
C SER A 65 -5.51 -6.73 14.77
N LYS A 66 -5.47 -7.90 15.43
CA LYS A 66 -4.28 -8.39 16.14
C LYS A 66 -3.12 -8.67 15.18
N ASP A 67 -3.41 -9.14 13.98
CA ASP A 67 -2.38 -9.50 13.00
C ASP A 67 -1.73 -8.26 12.39
N MET A 68 -2.51 -7.23 12.05
CA MET A 68 -1.93 -5.95 11.62
C MET A 68 -1.15 -5.27 12.74
N TYR A 69 -1.60 -5.39 13.99
CA TYR A 69 -0.85 -4.88 15.12
C TYR A 69 0.51 -5.59 15.29
N ARG A 70 0.56 -6.92 15.14
CA ARG A 70 1.83 -7.68 15.18
C ARG A 70 2.82 -7.23 14.11
N LEU A 71 2.32 -6.86 12.92
CA LEU A 71 3.13 -6.27 11.85
C LEU A 71 3.79 -4.95 12.26
N LEU A 72 3.10 -4.15 13.07
CA LEU A 72 3.50 -2.79 13.41
C LEU A 72 4.13 -2.65 14.79
N GLU A 73 3.97 -3.64 15.67
CA GLU A 73 4.34 -3.56 17.09
C GLU A 73 5.76 -3.04 17.28
N LYS A 74 6.73 -3.62 16.55
CA LYS A 74 8.16 -3.30 16.62
C LYS A 74 8.63 -2.25 15.60
N VAL A 75 7.71 -1.65 14.84
CA VAL A 75 8.04 -0.71 13.75
C VAL A 75 7.80 0.72 14.23
N ASN A 76 8.83 1.55 14.26
CA ASN A 76 8.68 2.97 14.58
C ASN A 76 8.31 3.76 13.33
N PHE A 77 7.58 4.86 13.50
CA PHE A 77 7.13 5.71 12.39
C PHE A 77 8.17 6.77 12.00
N ASP A 78 9.46 6.42 12.03
CA ASP A 78 10.59 7.29 11.72
C ASP A 78 11.13 7.10 10.28
N GLY A 79 10.54 6.18 9.52
CA GLY A 79 10.93 5.82 8.16
C GLY A 79 12.15 4.89 8.07
N LYS A 80 12.69 4.40 9.19
CA LYS A 80 13.74 3.38 9.18
C LYS A 80 13.15 2.00 8.94
N TYR A 81 13.98 1.09 8.45
CA TYR A 81 13.59 -0.30 8.25
C TYR A 81 13.64 -1.08 9.55
N TYR A 82 12.53 -1.74 9.87
CA TYR A 82 12.40 -2.63 11.01
C TYR A 82 12.13 -4.04 10.54
N ARG A 83 12.91 -4.98 11.04
CA ARG A 83 12.73 -6.40 10.75
C ARG A 83 11.52 -6.94 11.51
N VAL A 84 10.49 -7.31 10.77
CA VAL A 84 9.34 -8.05 11.27
C VAL A 84 9.61 -9.54 11.01
N LYS A 85 9.60 -10.36 12.06
CA LYS A 85 9.74 -11.82 11.93
C LYS A 85 8.35 -12.44 11.90
N CYS A 86 8.06 -13.25 10.87
CA CYS A 86 6.92 -14.16 10.88
C CYS A 86 7.38 -15.48 11.47
N VAL A 87 7.00 -15.78 12.73
CA VAL A 87 7.34 -17.06 13.35
C VAL A 87 6.12 -17.96 13.22
N ASP A 88 6.26 -19.04 12.46
CA ASP A 88 5.41 -20.21 12.63
C ASP A 88 6.34 -21.41 12.83
N SER A 89 6.13 -22.10 13.96
CA SER A 89 6.70 -23.42 14.31
C SER A 89 8.21 -23.68 14.13
N GLY A 90 9.08 -22.69 14.33
CA GLY A 90 10.47 -22.93 14.74
C GLY A 90 11.49 -23.32 13.66
N GLU A 91 11.09 -23.54 12.40
CA GLU A 91 12.07 -23.98 11.36
C GLU A 91 12.18 -23.09 10.11
N TRP A 92 11.40 -22.01 9.98
CA TRP A 92 11.58 -21.05 8.86
C TRP A 92 11.38 -19.57 9.28
N GLU A 93 12.45 -18.78 9.31
CA GLU A 93 12.40 -17.33 9.57
C GLU A 93 12.20 -16.53 8.27
N TYR A 94 10.96 -16.35 7.82
CA TYR A 94 10.68 -15.31 6.83
C TYR A 94 10.78 -13.94 7.51
N CYS A 95 11.80 -13.17 7.12
CA CYS A 95 12.06 -11.83 7.62
C CYS A 95 11.66 -10.78 6.57
N TRP A 96 10.83 -9.84 6.99
CA TRP A 96 10.43 -8.68 6.19
C TRP A 96 11.02 -7.44 6.83
N ASP A 97 11.40 -6.48 6.01
CA ASP A 97 11.68 -5.15 6.54
C ASP A 97 10.55 -4.21 6.17
N LEU A 98 9.95 -3.62 7.19
CA LEU A 98 8.91 -2.61 7.05
C LEU A 98 9.47 -1.26 7.48
N ALA A 99 9.33 -0.27 6.62
CA ALA A 99 9.56 1.13 6.95
C ALA A 99 8.26 1.92 6.82
N VAL A 100 7.91 2.68 7.86
CA VAL A 100 6.74 3.56 7.89
C VAL A 100 7.21 4.98 8.14
N LYS A 101 6.89 5.88 7.20
CA LYS A 101 7.12 7.32 7.35
C LYS A 101 5.83 8.08 7.15
N ILE A 102 5.51 8.99 8.08
CA ILE A 102 4.34 9.86 8.00
C ILE A 102 4.75 11.23 7.46
N GLN A 103 4.08 11.70 6.41
CA GLN A 103 4.29 13.03 5.85
C GLN A 103 2.94 13.71 5.57
N PHE A 104 2.89 15.02 5.81
CA PHE A 104 1.72 15.87 5.55
C PHE A 104 1.97 16.70 4.29
N PHE A 105 1.01 16.74 3.36
CA PHE A 105 1.14 17.48 2.11
C PHE A 105 -0.05 18.41 1.86
N GLY A 106 0.23 19.65 1.45
CA GLY A 106 -0.79 20.59 0.97
C GLY A 106 -1.22 20.26 -0.47
N LYS A 107 -2.53 20.08 -0.67
CA LYS A 107 -3.24 20.01 -1.96
C LYS A 107 -3.15 18.74 -2.82
N ILE A 108 -2.38 17.70 -2.46
CA ILE A 108 -2.39 16.44 -3.24
C ILE A 108 -2.81 15.27 -2.35
N GLN A 109 -3.93 14.66 -2.70
CA GLN A 109 -4.38 13.38 -2.18
C GLN A 109 -3.75 12.28 -3.02
N GLY A 110 -3.06 11.33 -2.39
CA GLY A 110 -2.52 10.17 -3.06
C GLY A 110 -1.28 9.66 -2.35
N MET A 111 -1.33 8.42 -1.89
CA MET A 111 -0.15 7.72 -1.38
C MET A 111 0.82 7.42 -2.51
N VAL A 112 2.11 7.54 -2.21
CA VAL A 112 3.17 7.04 -3.08
C VAL A 112 3.64 5.71 -2.49
N LEU A 113 3.03 4.64 -2.98
CA LEU A 113 3.46 3.27 -2.72
C LEU A 113 4.47 2.86 -3.77
N TYR A 114 5.68 2.56 -3.32
CA TYR A 114 6.64 1.79 -4.11
C TYR A 114 7.00 0.53 -3.34
N PRO A 115 6.23 -0.57 -3.49
CA PRO A 115 6.73 -1.87 -3.11
C PRO A 115 7.91 -2.21 -4.05
N LYS A 116 9.14 -1.93 -3.62
CA LYS A 116 10.33 -2.40 -4.35
C LYS A 116 10.67 -3.79 -3.83
N ARG A 117 10.15 -4.82 -4.51
CA ARG A 117 10.50 -6.21 -4.23
C ARG A 117 11.97 -6.44 -4.57
N LEU A 118 12.84 -6.43 -3.57
CA LEU A 118 14.23 -6.89 -3.69
C LEU A 118 14.32 -8.29 -3.10
N VAL A 119 14.23 -9.32 -3.96
CA VAL A 119 14.47 -10.71 -3.52
C VAL A 119 15.96 -10.96 -3.55
N SER A 120 16.62 -10.97 -2.40
CA SER A 120 17.96 -11.54 -2.29
C SER A 120 17.84 -13.07 -2.24
N GLN A 121 18.35 -13.75 -3.26
CA GLN A 121 18.35 -15.23 -3.33
C GLN A 121 19.13 -15.89 -2.17
N LYS A 122 20.03 -15.14 -1.50
CA LYS A 122 20.82 -15.65 -0.37
C LYS A 122 20.09 -15.63 0.97
N GLU A 123 19.06 -14.80 1.15
CA GLU A 123 18.37 -14.62 2.45
C GLU A 123 16.82 -14.71 2.39
N LYS A 124 16.21 -14.90 1.20
CA LYS A 124 14.74 -14.81 1.00
C LYS A 124 14.11 -13.57 1.68
N ARG A 125 14.83 -12.45 1.65
CA ARG A 125 14.41 -11.18 2.24
C ARG A 125 13.43 -10.47 1.32
N VAL A 126 12.32 -9.97 1.87
CA VAL A 126 11.35 -9.13 1.16
C VAL A 126 11.33 -7.76 1.82
N VAL A 127 11.67 -6.71 1.08
CA VAL A 127 11.67 -5.33 1.57
C VAL A 127 10.36 -4.65 1.18
N TYR A 128 9.63 -4.12 2.16
CA TYR A 128 8.41 -3.35 1.95
C TYR A 128 8.59 -1.91 2.46
N ARG A 129 8.33 -0.94 1.59
CA ARG A 129 8.42 0.49 1.92
C ARG A 129 7.05 1.13 1.77
N SER A 130 6.53 1.68 2.87
CA SER A 130 5.28 2.46 2.87
C SER A 130 5.54 3.91 3.25
N VAL A 131 5.04 4.83 2.42
CA VAL A 131 5.02 6.27 2.73
C VAL A 131 3.57 6.68 2.89
N ILE A 132 3.20 7.05 4.11
CA ILE A 132 1.84 7.46 4.45
C ILE A 132 1.72 8.96 4.24
N LEU A 133 0.88 9.32 3.27
CA LEU A 133 0.60 10.71 2.92
C LEU A 133 -0.77 11.10 3.48
N VAL A 134 -0.75 11.99 4.47
CA VAL A 134 -1.97 12.49 5.12
C VAL A 134 -2.37 13.82 4.47
N ASN A 135 -3.58 13.87 3.93
CA ASN A 135 -4.15 15.11 3.40
C ASN A 135 -4.77 15.91 4.56
N PRO A 136 -4.22 17.09 4.92
CA PRO A 136 -4.70 17.87 6.05
C PRO A 136 -6.14 18.38 5.86
N TYR A 137 -6.66 18.47 4.63
CA TYR A 137 -8.06 18.83 4.39
C TYR A 137 -9.05 17.79 4.91
N GLN A 138 -8.63 16.52 5.01
CA GLN A 138 -9.49 15.46 5.58
C GLN A 138 -9.71 15.65 7.08
N LEU A 139 -8.85 16.39 7.78
CA LEU A 139 -9.01 16.71 9.21
C LEU A 139 -10.24 17.58 9.49
N TRP A 140 -10.83 18.17 8.44
CA TRP A 140 -11.98 19.06 8.51
C TRP A 140 -13.25 18.43 7.88
N ASP A 141 -13.23 17.14 7.53
CA ASP A 141 -14.43 16.42 7.13
C ASP A 141 -15.45 16.46 8.29
N GLU A 142 -16.69 16.87 8.01
CA GLU A 142 -17.75 16.98 9.03
C GLU A 142 -17.88 15.71 9.86
N THR A 143 -17.75 14.54 9.23
CA THR A 143 -17.83 13.25 9.92
C THR A 143 -16.73 13.07 10.98
N LEU A 144 -15.51 13.54 10.68
CA LEU A 144 -14.37 13.48 11.60
C LEU A 144 -14.43 14.58 12.65
N VAL A 145 -14.87 15.79 12.26
CA VAL A 145 -15.06 16.92 13.17
C VAL A 145 -16.11 16.62 14.23
N ASN A 146 -17.24 16.02 13.82
CA ASN A 146 -18.31 15.62 14.72
C ASN A 146 -17.91 14.47 15.65
N ARG A 147 -17.02 13.59 15.19
CA ARG A 147 -16.57 12.42 15.97
C ARG A 147 -15.47 12.75 16.96
N PHE A 148 -14.54 13.63 16.60
CA PHE A 148 -13.41 14.01 17.43
C PHE A 148 -13.32 15.53 17.48
N TRP A 149 -13.45 16.13 18.66
CA TRP A 149 -13.25 17.58 18.80
C TRP A 149 -11.76 17.96 18.71
N ASN A 150 -10.88 17.08 19.21
CA ASN A 150 -9.45 17.33 19.28
C ASN A 150 -8.74 17.05 17.94
N LEU A 151 -7.94 18.01 17.46
CA LEU A 151 -7.16 17.88 16.22
C LEU A 151 -6.15 16.72 16.26
N GLN A 152 -5.49 16.50 17.39
CA GLN A 152 -4.54 15.39 17.59
C GLN A 152 -5.24 14.04 17.38
N GLU A 153 -6.45 13.87 17.94
CA GLU A 153 -7.22 12.64 17.79
C GLU A 153 -7.66 12.43 16.34
N ARG A 154 -8.06 13.50 15.63
CA ARG A 154 -8.37 13.42 14.19
C ARG A 154 -7.15 12.98 13.37
N VAL A 155 -5.98 13.54 13.67
CA VAL A 155 -4.73 13.18 12.99
C VAL A 155 -4.37 11.72 13.28
N GLU A 156 -4.40 11.29 14.54
CA GLU A 156 -4.12 9.90 14.95
C GLU A 156 -5.10 8.92 14.30
N PHE A 157 -6.39 9.27 14.24
CA PHE A 157 -7.42 8.45 13.62
C PHE A 157 -7.23 8.33 12.10
N LEU A 158 -6.92 9.44 11.42
CA LEU A 158 -6.67 9.43 9.98
C LEU A 158 -5.41 8.64 9.61
N ILE A 159 -4.32 8.80 10.38
CA ILE A 159 -3.11 8.00 10.20
C ILE A 159 -3.41 6.52 10.44
N ALA A 160 -4.15 6.17 11.49
CA ALA A 160 -4.52 4.78 11.77
C ALA A 160 -5.34 4.16 10.64
N SER A 161 -6.31 4.90 10.09
CA SER A 161 -7.14 4.46 8.96
C SER A 161 -6.30 4.21 7.71
N ILE A 162 -5.42 5.15 7.33
CA ILE A 162 -4.55 5.01 6.16
C ILE A 162 -3.58 3.85 6.39
N LEU A 163 -2.92 3.78 7.54
CA LEU A 163 -1.98 2.71 7.86
C LEU A 163 -2.66 1.33 7.85
N PHE A 164 -3.90 1.24 8.34
CA PHE A 164 -4.69 0.01 8.29
C PHE A 164 -4.95 -0.44 6.85
N HIS A 165 -5.41 0.48 5.98
CA HIS A 165 -5.59 0.22 4.55
C HIS A 165 -4.31 -0.33 3.91
N GLU A 166 -3.16 0.25 4.25
CA GLU A 166 -1.87 -0.17 3.71
C GLU A 166 -1.37 -1.50 4.27
N CYS A 167 -1.65 -1.78 5.53
CA CYS A 167 -1.36 -3.07 6.11
C CYS A 167 -2.16 -4.19 5.43
N ILE A 168 -3.36 -3.92 4.91
CA ILE A 168 -4.11 -4.90 4.10
C ILE A 168 -3.29 -5.29 2.86
N HIS A 169 -2.76 -4.30 2.13
CA HIS A 169 -1.96 -4.57 0.93
C HIS A 169 -0.69 -5.37 1.26
N VAL A 170 -0.05 -5.06 2.38
CA VAL A 170 1.07 -5.86 2.91
C VAL A 170 0.60 -7.29 3.14
N MET A 171 -0.42 -7.49 3.97
CA MET A 171 -0.93 -8.82 4.36
C MET A 171 -1.33 -9.68 3.16
N ILE A 172 -1.96 -9.09 2.14
CA ILE A 172 -2.29 -9.79 0.89
C ILE A 172 -1.02 -10.24 0.17
N SER A 173 -0.04 -9.34 0.04
CA SER A 173 1.25 -9.64 -0.59
C SER A 173 2.04 -10.72 0.18
N LEU A 174 1.95 -10.73 1.52
CA LEU A 174 2.55 -11.79 2.35
C LEU A 174 1.89 -13.14 2.05
N GLY A 175 0.56 -13.18 1.99
CA GLY A 175 -0.19 -14.41 1.71
C GLY A 175 0.15 -15.03 0.34
N ASP A 176 0.40 -14.21 -0.67
CA ASP A 176 0.81 -14.71 -1.99
C ASP A 176 2.26 -15.22 -2.03
N THR A 177 3.13 -14.69 -1.17
CA THR A 177 4.57 -14.97 -1.20
C THR A 177 5.03 -16.07 -0.24
N LEU A 178 4.21 -16.42 0.75
CA LEU A 178 4.58 -17.41 1.77
C LEU A 178 4.11 -18.83 1.42
N PRO A 179 4.79 -19.86 1.97
CA PRO A 179 4.31 -21.24 1.94
C PRO A 179 2.90 -21.35 2.51
N SER A 180 2.19 -22.41 2.14
CA SER A 180 0.77 -22.66 2.42
C SER A 180 0.34 -22.48 3.89
N GLY A 181 1.25 -22.58 4.87
CA GLY A 181 0.95 -22.34 6.29
C GLY A 181 0.55 -20.89 6.63
N PHE A 182 1.09 -19.89 5.94
CA PHE A 182 0.76 -18.47 6.17
C PHE A 182 -0.39 -17.94 5.29
N ARG A 183 -0.90 -18.76 4.36
CA ARG A 183 -2.06 -18.41 3.50
C ARG A 183 -3.38 -18.31 4.27
N ASN A 184 -3.35 -18.48 5.58
CA ASN A 184 -4.52 -18.53 6.45
C ASN A 184 -4.70 -17.28 7.31
N THR A 185 -4.20 -16.10 6.87
CA THR A 185 -4.69 -14.87 7.49
C THR A 185 -6.11 -14.59 6.98
N ASP A 186 -7.01 -14.21 7.88
CA ASP A 186 -8.40 -13.91 7.53
C ASP A 186 -8.48 -12.87 6.39
N ILE A 187 -7.56 -11.89 6.40
CA ILE A 187 -7.47 -10.84 5.38
C ILE A 187 -7.18 -11.42 3.98
N PHE A 188 -6.20 -12.32 3.88
CA PHE A 188 -5.86 -12.94 2.59
C PHE A 188 -6.99 -13.83 2.08
N LEU A 189 -7.61 -14.62 2.97
CA LEU A 189 -8.73 -15.49 2.62
C LEU A 189 -9.96 -14.68 2.19
N GLU A 190 -10.30 -13.61 2.91
CA GLU A 190 -11.36 -12.67 2.54
C GLU A 190 -11.09 -12.02 1.18
N PHE A 191 -9.87 -11.56 0.93
CA PHE A 191 -9.48 -11.02 -0.37
C PHE A 191 -9.62 -12.06 -1.49
N ARG A 192 -9.14 -13.29 -1.28
CA ARG A 192 -9.29 -14.38 -2.26
C ARG A 192 -10.74 -14.71 -2.56
N LYS A 193 -11.63 -14.66 -1.56
CA LYS A 193 -13.08 -14.81 -1.76
C LYS A 193 -13.63 -13.68 -2.63
N MET A 194 -13.28 -12.42 -2.35
CA MET A 194 -13.69 -11.29 -3.19
C MET A 194 -13.18 -11.41 -4.62
N LEU A 195 -11.92 -11.81 -4.80
CA LEU A 195 -11.33 -12.00 -6.12
C LEU A 195 -12.10 -13.06 -6.92
N LYS A 196 -12.46 -14.18 -6.30
CA LYS A 196 -13.32 -15.20 -6.93
C LYS A 196 -14.71 -14.65 -7.27
N ALA A 197 -15.32 -13.89 -6.36
CA ALA A 197 -16.64 -13.29 -6.59
C ALA A 197 -16.62 -12.26 -7.74
N SER A 198 -15.50 -11.54 -7.92
CA SER A 198 -15.33 -10.55 -8.97
C SER A 198 -15.23 -11.13 -10.40
N SER A 199 -15.02 -12.44 -10.50
CA SER A 199 -15.01 -13.20 -11.76
C SER A 199 -16.13 -14.26 -11.80
N SER A 200 -17.14 -14.14 -10.93
CA SER A 200 -18.24 -15.10 -10.87
C SER A 200 -19.17 -14.96 -12.08
N LYS A 201 -20.05 -15.96 -12.28
CA LYS A 201 -21.07 -15.89 -13.33
C LYS A 201 -22.02 -14.69 -13.14
N ASN A 202 -22.23 -14.25 -11.90
CA ASN A 202 -23.17 -13.18 -11.56
C ASN A 202 -22.68 -11.79 -12.00
N VAL A 203 -21.36 -11.59 -12.12
CA VAL A 203 -20.75 -10.33 -12.58
C VAL A 203 -19.93 -10.52 -13.85
N CYS A 204 -20.23 -11.56 -14.63
CA CYS A 204 -19.45 -11.95 -15.81
C CYS A 204 -19.40 -10.82 -16.87
N THR A 205 -20.50 -10.10 -17.05
CA THR A 205 -20.59 -8.98 -18.00
C THR A 205 -19.74 -7.81 -17.54
N GLU A 206 -19.87 -7.40 -16.27
CA GLU A 206 -19.11 -6.31 -15.66
C GLU A 206 -17.61 -6.62 -15.64
N PHE A 207 -17.26 -7.87 -15.34
CA PHE A 207 -15.89 -8.37 -15.41
C PHE A 207 -15.30 -8.21 -16.82
N ARG A 208 -16.03 -8.67 -17.85
CA ARG A 208 -15.59 -8.57 -19.25
C ARG A 208 -15.44 -7.11 -19.70
N ASP A 209 -16.35 -6.24 -19.31
CA ASP A 209 -16.26 -4.80 -19.59
C ASP A 209 -14.99 -4.19 -18.98
N VAL A 210 -14.71 -4.49 -17.70
CA VAL A 210 -13.50 -4.00 -17.03
C VAL A 210 -12.24 -4.52 -17.73
N GLN A 211 -12.19 -5.81 -18.04
CA GLN A 211 -11.08 -6.42 -18.77
C GLN A 211 -10.85 -5.78 -20.14
N PHE A 212 -11.92 -5.50 -20.89
CA PHE A 212 -11.85 -4.84 -22.18
C PHE A 212 -11.26 -3.43 -22.07
N TYR A 213 -11.76 -2.60 -21.16
CA TYR A 213 -11.26 -1.23 -20.98
C TYR A 213 -9.82 -1.20 -20.45
N LEU A 214 -9.45 -2.14 -19.58
CA LEU A 214 -8.06 -2.28 -19.12
C LEU A 214 -7.13 -2.66 -20.27
N ARG A 215 -7.54 -3.60 -21.13
CA ARG A 215 -6.77 -3.99 -22.31
C ARG A 215 -6.51 -2.80 -23.23
N ASN A 216 -7.53 -1.97 -23.48
CA ASN A 216 -7.36 -0.76 -24.28
C ASN A 216 -6.37 0.22 -23.66
N LEU A 217 -6.48 0.49 -22.35
CA LEU A 217 -5.55 1.38 -21.65
C LEU A 217 -4.11 0.85 -21.66
N VAL A 218 -3.92 -0.47 -21.50
CA VAL A 218 -2.60 -1.10 -21.60
C VAL A 218 -2.04 -0.97 -23.01
N PHE A 219 -2.85 -1.17 -24.05
CA PHE A 219 -2.42 -0.93 -25.42
C PHE A 219 -2.06 0.54 -25.70
N PHE A 220 -2.80 1.48 -25.12
CA PHE A 220 -2.50 2.91 -25.24
C PHE A 220 -1.16 3.28 -24.60
N GLY A 221 -0.79 2.62 -23.49
CA GLY A 221 0.45 2.85 -22.76
C GLY A 221 1.63 1.97 -23.19
N ALA A 222 1.41 0.98 -24.07
CA ALA A 222 2.44 0.02 -24.46
C ALA A 222 3.57 0.67 -25.26
N SER A 223 4.82 0.32 -24.95
CA SER A 223 5.94 0.61 -25.86
C SER A 223 5.85 -0.30 -27.10
N GLY A 224 6.27 0.19 -28.27
CA GLY A 224 6.10 -0.50 -29.58
C GLY A 224 6.67 -1.93 -29.65
N SER A 225 7.54 -2.29 -28.72
CA SER A 225 8.31 -3.54 -28.67
C SER A 225 7.80 -4.58 -27.65
N GLU A 226 6.68 -4.33 -26.97
CA GLU A 226 6.16 -5.28 -25.97
C GLU A 226 5.42 -6.46 -26.60
N SER A 227 5.67 -7.67 -26.11
CA SER A 227 4.96 -8.87 -26.51
C SER A 227 3.52 -8.88 -25.98
N GLU A 228 2.62 -9.55 -26.69
CA GLU A 228 1.21 -9.68 -26.27
C GLU A 228 1.08 -10.32 -24.88
N GLY A 229 1.88 -11.34 -24.59
CA GLY A 229 1.88 -11.98 -23.26
C GLY A 229 2.15 -10.99 -22.12
N LYS A 230 3.13 -10.10 -22.30
CA LYS A 230 3.47 -9.08 -21.30
C LYS A 230 2.35 -8.05 -21.11
N LEU A 231 1.63 -7.73 -22.17
CA LEU A 231 0.47 -6.83 -22.10
C LEU A 231 -0.69 -7.49 -21.35
N LEU A 232 -0.96 -8.78 -21.61
CA LEU A 232 -1.99 -9.53 -20.90
C LEU A 232 -1.67 -9.73 -19.42
N GLU A 233 -0.41 -10.01 -19.08
CA GLU A 233 0.06 -10.04 -17.68
C GLU A 233 -0.20 -8.70 -16.99
N ARG A 234 0.15 -7.58 -17.63
CA ARG A 234 -0.11 -6.24 -17.08
C ARG A 234 -1.60 -5.98 -16.87
N VAL A 235 -2.47 -6.43 -17.78
CA VAL A 235 -3.93 -6.31 -17.63
C VAL A 235 -4.38 -7.06 -16.37
N GLN A 236 -3.92 -8.29 -16.18
CA GLN A 236 -4.27 -9.11 -15.02
C GLN A 236 -3.74 -8.50 -13.71
N GLU A 237 -2.49 -8.02 -13.69
CA GLU A 237 -1.91 -7.34 -12.52
C GLU A 237 -2.70 -6.08 -12.14
N ILE A 238 -3.11 -5.28 -13.12
CA ILE A 238 -3.93 -4.09 -12.87
C ILE A 238 -5.33 -4.46 -12.39
N TYR A 239 -5.93 -5.53 -12.93
CA TYR A 239 -7.22 -6.02 -12.49
C TYR A 239 -7.17 -6.48 -11.02
N GLU A 240 -6.19 -7.30 -10.64
CA GLU A 240 -6.02 -7.75 -9.26
C GLU A 240 -5.75 -6.57 -8.31
N PHE A 241 -4.97 -5.58 -8.76
CA PHE A 241 -4.79 -4.32 -8.04
C PHE A 241 -6.12 -3.61 -7.79
N LEU A 242 -7.01 -3.51 -8.77
CA LEU A 242 -8.33 -2.86 -8.62
C LEU A 242 -9.20 -3.57 -7.60
N ILE A 243 -9.24 -4.92 -7.63
CA ILE A 243 -10.00 -5.71 -6.66
C ILE A 243 -9.39 -5.59 -5.26
N ASN A 244 -8.07 -5.57 -5.14
CA ASN A 244 -7.37 -5.34 -3.88
C ASN A 244 -7.75 -3.98 -3.30
N GLU A 245 -7.76 -2.91 -4.10
CA GLU A 245 -8.18 -1.59 -3.65
C GLU A 245 -9.65 -1.55 -3.22
N LYS A 246 -10.56 -2.23 -3.94
CA LYS A 246 -11.96 -2.37 -3.52
C LYS A 246 -12.07 -3.06 -2.16
N TYR A 247 -11.36 -4.18 -1.98
CA TYR A 247 -11.32 -4.92 -0.72
C TYR A 247 -10.77 -4.06 0.42
N SER A 248 -9.60 -3.44 0.24
CA SER A 248 -8.96 -2.62 1.27
C SER A 248 -9.81 -1.43 1.69
N ASN A 249 -10.44 -0.73 0.73
CA ASN A 249 -11.35 0.38 1.04
C ASN A 249 -12.60 -0.11 1.79
N GLN A 250 -13.20 -1.24 1.39
CA GLN A 250 -14.39 -1.77 2.07
C GLN A 250 -14.07 -2.22 3.50
N LYS A 251 -12.97 -2.95 3.69
CA LYS A 251 -12.55 -3.44 5.01
C LYS A 251 -12.18 -2.27 5.93
N THR A 252 -11.38 -1.33 5.45
CA THR A 252 -11.02 -0.11 6.20
C THR A 252 -12.25 0.72 6.54
N GLY A 253 -13.16 0.92 5.57
CA GLY A 253 -14.41 1.64 5.79
C GLY A 253 -15.27 1.00 6.87
N LYS A 254 -15.44 -0.33 6.85
CA LYS A 254 -16.18 -1.08 7.88
C LYS A 254 -15.56 -0.91 9.27
N VAL A 255 -14.23 -1.00 9.35
CA VAL A 255 -13.48 -0.93 10.62
C VAL A 255 -13.50 0.46 11.25
N PHE A 256 -13.39 1.50 10.43
CA PHE A 256 -13.33 2.89 10.90
C PHE A 256 -14.68 3.62 10.82
N ASN A 257 -15.77 2.93 10.45
CA ASN A 257 -17.11 3.48 10.22
C ASN A 257 -17.14 4.61 9.18
N PHE A 258 -16.43 4.43 8.07
CA PHE A 258 -16.58 5.28 6.88
C PHE A 258 -17.54 4.63 5.88
N SER A 259 -18.40 5.44 5.26
CA SER A 259 -19.23 4.97 4.17
C SER A 259 -18.36 4.63 2.95
N SER A 260 -18.47 3.39 2.47
CA SER A 260 -17.84 2.98 1.21
C SER A 260 -18.68 3.52 0.06
N ASN A 261 -18.11 4.42 -0.75
CA ASN A 261 -18.75 4.91 -1.97
C ASN A 261 -18.06 4.33 -3.20
N ASN A 262 -18.70 3.33 -3.82
CA ASN A 262 -18.17 2.65 -5.00
C ASN A 262 -17.93 3.58 -6.18
N GLU A 263 -18.69 4.68 -6.32
CA GLU A 263 -18.44 5.66 -7.37
C GLU A 263 -17.14 6.42 -7.14
N LYS A 264 -16.90 6.89 -5.91
CA LYS A 264 -15.66 7.60 -5.55
C LYS A 264 -14.45 6.69 -5.69
N ILE A 265 -14.56 5.45 -5.21
CA ILE A 265 -13.51 4.42 -5.32
C ILE A 265 -13.23 4.12 -6.79
N ALA A 266 -14.25 3.77 -7.58
CA ALA A 266 -14.09 3.43 -9.00
C ALA A 266 -13.44 4.57 -9.80
N ARG A 267 -13.84 5.83 -9.55
CA ARG A 267 -13.25 7.00 -10.22
C ARG A 267 -11.77 7.18 -9.91
N LYS A 268 -11.41 7.11 -8.62
CA LYS A 268 -10.01 7.23 -8.16
C LYS A 268 -9.14 6.14 -8.77
N TYR A 269 -9.57 4.89 -8.65
CA TYR A 269 -8.75 3.75 -9.02
C TYR A 269 -8.74 3.46 -10.53
N ALA A 270 -9.78 3.88 -11.28
CA ALA A 270 -9.71 3.90 -12.74
C ALA A 270 -8.57 4.81 -13.24
N TRP A 271 -8.42 5.99 -12.64
CA TRP A 271 -7.31 6.90 -12.98
C TRP A 271 -5.95 6.29 -12.64
N MET A 272 -5.80 5.70 -11.45
CA MET A 272 -4.57 5.02 -11.06
C MET A 272 -4.25 3.83 -11.96
N ALA A 273 -5.24 3.03 -12.34
CA ALA A 273 -5.10 1.92 -13.28
C ALA A 273 -4.64 2.41 -14.66
N ALA A 274 -5.21 3.50 -15.17
CA ALA A 274 -4.81 4.08 -16.44
C ALA A 274 -3.36 4.62 -16.44
N VAL A 275 -2.90 5.17 -15.30
CA VAL A 275 -1.49 5.55 -15.13
C VAL A 275 -0.60 4.30 -15.06
N LYS A 276 -0.98 3.28 -14.29
CA LYS A 276 -0.27 1.98 -14.22
C LYS A 276 -0.21 1.25 -15.57
N ALA A 277 -1.21 1.46 -16.42
CA ALA A 277 -1.25 0.90 -17.77
C ALA A 277 -0.17 1.48 -18.72
N GLY A 278 0.42 2.62 -18.36
CA GLY A 278 1.45 3.31 -19.13
C GLY A 278 1.03 4.69 -19.65
N GLY A 279 -0.17 5.17 -19.30
CA GLY A 279 -0.65 6.48 -19.74
C GLY A 279 -1.08 6.51 -21.21
N ASN A 280 -0.94 7.67 -21.85
CA ASN A 280 -1.47 7.95 -23.20
C ASN A 280 -0.38 7.95 -24.29
N VAL A 281 0.57 7.01 -24.24
CA VAL A 281 1.74 7.00 -25.15
C VAL A 281 1.34 6.96 -26.63
N ARG A 282 0.35 6.14 -27.00
CA ARG A 282 -0.04 5.91 -28.41
C ARG A 282 -1.26 6.68 -28.87
N VAL A 283 -1.94 7.39 -27.97
CA VAL A 283 -3.22 8.05 -28.27
C VAL A 283 -3.26 9.47 -27.70
N SER A 284 -4.16 10.30 -28.23
CA SER A 284 -4.38 11.61 -27.66
C SER A 284 -4.89 11.52 -26.22
N LYS A 285 -4.58 12.55 -25.43
CA LYS A 285 -5.03 12.65 -24.03
C LYS A 285 -6.55 12.58 -23.91
N SER A 286 -7.30 13.12 -24.87
CA SER A 286 -8.77 13.10 -24.87
C SER A 286 -9.32 11.68 -25.04
N VAL A 287 -8.78 10.91 -25.98
CA VAL A 287 -9.15 9.49 -26.18
C VAL A 287 -8.84 8.67 -24.94
N TRP A 288 -7.64 8.84 -24.38
CA TRP A 288 -7.25 8.17 -23.13
C TRP A 288 -8.20 8.51 -21.98
N GLN A 289 -8.52 9.80 -21.78
CA GLN A 289 -9.44 10.24 -20.72
C GLN A 289 -10.86 9.66 -20.87
N VAL A 290 -11.37 9.55 -22.09
CA VAL A 290 -12.66 8.91 -22.37
C VAL A 290 -12.62 7.45 -21.91
N GLU A 291 -11.53 6.75 -22.21
CA GLU A 291 -11.37 5.35 -21.81
C GLU A 291 -11.23 5.18 -20.30
N VAL A 292 -10.53 6.09 -19.61
CA VAL A 292 -10.50 6.11 -18.13
C VAL A 292 -11.90 6.29 -17.54
N ARG A 293 -12.73 7.16 -18.14
CA ARG A 293 -14.13 7.35 -17.70
C ARG A 293 -14.96 6.09 -17.91
N ARG A 294 -14.81 5.40 -19.04
CA ARG A 294 -15.50 4.14 -19.32
C ARG A 294 -15.11 3.05 -18.33
N LEU A 295 -13.81 2.92 -18.05
CA LEU A 295 -13.30 2.03 -17.01
C LEU A 295 -13.93 2.36 -15.65
N SER A 296 -14.00 3.65 -15.26
CA SER A 296 -14.63 4.06 -14.01
C SER A 296 -16.11 3.65 -13.92
N ILE A 297 -16.86 3.72 -15.01
CA ILE A 297 -18.28 3.30 -15.03
C ILE A 297 -18.38 1.79 -14.90
N ALA A 298 -17.57 1.04 -15.65
CA ALA A 298 -17.52 -0.42 -15.60
C ALA A 298 -17.13 -0.93 -14.20
N LEU A 299 -16.09 -0.32 -13.60
CA LEU A 299 -15.67 -0.64 -12.23
C LEU A 299 -16.76 -0.37 -11.21
N ARG A 300 -17.49 0.74 -11.32
CA ARG A 300 -18.61 1.02 -10.41
C ARG A 300 -19.66 -0.10 -10.47
N ARG A 301 -20.00 -0.57 -11.68
CA ARG A 301 -20.96 -1.67 -11.86
C ARG A 301 -20.41 -2.97 -11.26
N LEU A 302 -19.16 -3.32 -11.55
CA LEU A 302 -18.51 -4.50 -10.99
C LEU A 302 -18.50 -4.46 -9.46
N TYR A 303 -18.13 -3.34 -8.86
CA TYR A 303 -18.08 -3.20 -7.40
C TYR A 303 -19.46 -3.32 -6.76
N ASN A 304 -20.49 -2.73 -7.37
CA ASN A 304 -21.86 -2.92 -6.91
C ASN A 304 -22.29 -4.39 -7.02
N GLY A 305 -21.98 -5.06 -8.13
CA GLY A 305 -22.29 -6.48 -8.31
C GLY A 305 -21.54 -7.40 -7.34
N ILE A 306 -20.32 -7.04 -6.92
CA ILE A 306 -19.59 -7.76 -5.86
C ILE A 306 -20.26 -7.56 -4.50
N ASP A 307 -20.72 -6.34 -4.19
CA ASP A 307 -21.37 -6.05 -2.91
C ASP A 307 -22.72 -6.79 -2.79
N MET A 308 -23.52 -6.83 -3.86
CA MET A 308 -24.80 -7.54 -3.87
C MET A 308 -24.66 -9.05 -3.66
N GLN A 309 -23.57 -9.66 -4.14
CA GLN A 309 -23.31 -11.09 -3.91
C GLN A 309 -23.02 -11.44 -2.45
N LYS A 310 -22.67 -10.46 -1.60
CA LYS A 310 -22.38 -10.71 -0.18
C LYS A 310 -23.62 -10.68 0.71
N ASP A 311 -24.74 -10.19 0.19
CA ASP A 311 -26.01 -10.11 0.91
C ASP A 311 -26.85 -11.40 0.76
N ASP A 312 -26.40 -12.34 -0.08
CA ASP A 312 -27.05 -13.63 -0.37
C ASP A 312 -26.44 -14.83 0.41
N ASP A 313 -25.38 -14.62 1.21
CA ASP A 313 -24.72 -15.61 2.10
C ASP A 313 -25.07 -15.33 3.58
#